data_AF-A0AAW2KRK2-F1
#
_entry.id   AF-A0AAW2KRK2-F1
#
_cell.length_a   1.000
_cell.length_b   1.000
_cell.length_c   1.000
_cell.angle_alpha   90.00
_cell.angle_beta   90.00
_cell.angle_gamma   90.00
#
_symmetry.space_group_name_H-M   'P 1'
#
loop_
_entity.id
_entity.type
_entity.pdbx_description
1 polymer ?
#
loop_
_entity_poly.entity_id
_entity_poly.type
_entity_poly.pdbx_seq_one_letter_code
_entity_poly.pdbx_strand_id
1 'polypeptide(L)'
;MPTEQRASGIVLSEKFMEHDAYSMFDSLMSGASGAVAMAEFFSPSPFRNSYSGSPPVIEASAALYHLLSIVDSSLHSHLVELGVEPQYFALRWLRVLFGREFCLEDLLVIWDEIFARENTTSNKAIDGDAESNFGVLESPRGAFICAFAVSMILN
;
A
#
# COMPACT_ATOMS: atom_id res chain seq x y z
N MET A 1 16.89 -36.22 10.92
CA MET A 1 16.26 -34.90 10.67
C MET A 1 15.18 -34.63 11.72
N PRO A 2 15.48 -33.97 12.86
CA PRO A 2 14.42 -33.52 13.78
C PRO A 2 14.59 -32.05 14.29
N THR A 3 15.46 -31.25 13.67
CA THR A 3 15.83 -29.92 14.19
C THR A 3 15.01 -28.77 13.63
N GLU A 4 14.43 -28.87 12.43
CA GLU A 4 13.64 -27.78 11.82
C GLU A 4 12.25 -27.62 12.42
N GLN A 5 11.55 -28.71 12.76
CA GLN A 5 10.21 -28.64 13.37
C GLN A 5 10.19 -28.01 14.76
N ARG A 6 11.33 -28.01 15.48
CA ARG A 6 11.44 -27.34 16.78
C ARG A 6 11.56 -25.82 16.67
N ALA A 7 12.11 -25.31 15.57
CA ALA A 7 12.28 -23.88 15.37
C ALA A 7 10.92 -23.17 15.13
N SER A 8 10.05 -23.77 14.31
CA SER A 8 8.72 -23.22 14.03
C SER A 8 7.79 -23.21 15.26
N GLY A 9 7.90 -24.21 16.14
CA GLY A 9 7.10 -24.28 17.37
C GLY A 9 7.50 -23.27 18.46
N ILE A 10 8.69 -22.67 18.36
CA ILE A 10 9.14 -21.61 19.27
C ILE A 10 8.71 -20.23 18.74
N VAL A 11 8.71 -20.04 17.42
CA VAL A 11 8.31 -18.78 16.76
C VAL A 11 6.80 -18.56 16.79
N LEU A 12 5.98 -19.61 16.84
CA LEU A 12 4.51 -19.52 17.00
C LEU A 12 4.05 -20.07 18.36
N SER A 13 4.81 -19.78 19.42
CA SER A 13 4.39 -20.13 20.78
C SER A 13 3.19 -19.27 21.17
N GLU A 14 2.09 -19.90 21.60
CA GLU A 14 0.88 -19.22 22.09
C GLU A 14 1.17 -18.12 23.12
N LYS A 15 2.24 -18.29 23.92
CA LYS A 15 2.70 -17.32 24.92
C LYS A 15 3.14 -15.96 24.35
N PHE A 16 3.51 -15.91 23.07
CA PHE A 16 4.01 -14.70 22.41
C PHE A 16 3.04 -14.18 21.33
N MET A 17 1.91 -14.84 21.12
CA MET A 17 0.95 -14.50 20.06
C MET A 17 0.50 -13.02 20.10
N GLU A 18 0.22 -12.48 21.29
CA GLU A 18 -0.16 -11.07 21.45
C GLU A 18 0.98 -10.13 21.05
N HIS A 19 2.21 -10.45 21.49
CA HIS A 19 3.39 -9.67 21.18
C HIS A 19 3.72 -9.69 19.69
N ASP A 20 3.62 -10.86 19.05
CA ASP A 20 3.87 -11.02 17.61
C ASP A 20 2.81 -10.29 16.79
N ALA A 21 1.53 -10.41 17.18
CA ALA A 21 0.44 -9.65 16.56
C ALA A 21 0.65 -8.13 16.68
N TYR A 22 1.05 -7.66 17.87
CA TYR A 22 1.38 -6.25 18.08
C TYR A 22 2.56 -5.80 17.21
N SER A 23 3.63 -6.60 17.14
CA SER A 23 4.84 -6.27 16.37
C SER A 23 4.55 -6.19 14.87
N MET A 24 3.75 -7.11 14.33
CA MET A 24 3.31 -7.05 12.94
C MET A 24 2.43 -5.82 12.67
N PHE A 25 1.49 -5.54 13.57
CA PHE A 25 0.62 -4.37 13.46
C PHE A 25 1.41 -3.06 13.53
N ASP A 26 2.32 -2.91 14.48
CA ASP A 26 3.18 -1.73 14.63
C ASP A 26 4.07 -1.51 13.41
N SER A 27 4.67 -2.60 12.88
CA SER A 27 5.46 -2.55 11.65
C SER A 27 4.65 -2.07 10.44
N LEU A 28 3.38 -2.48 10.35
CA LEU A 28 2.45 -2.02 9.31
C LEU A 28 2.04 -0.55 9.51
N MET A 29 1.77 -0.15 10.75
CA MET A 29 1.33 1.20 11.08
C MET A 29 2.43 2.23 10.87
N SER A 30 3.64 1.95 11.38
CA SER A 30 4.82 2.80 11.22
C SER A 30 5.46 2.71 9.82
N GLY A 31 5.11 1.66 9.05
CA GLY A 31 5.65 1.42 7.71
C GLY A 31 7.13 1.04 7.68
N ALA A 32 7.77 0.77 8.83
CA ALA A 32 9.20 0.46 8.93
C ALA A 32 10.09 1.46 8.16
N SER A 33 9.74 2.76 8.18
CA SER A 33 10.42 3.84 7.44
C SER A 33 10.36 3.72 5.91
N GLY A 34 9.42 2.93 5.38
CA GLY A 34 9.19 2.74 3.96
C GLY A 34 8.14 3.69 3.36
N ALA A 35 7.81 3.48 2.08
CA ALA A 35 6.86 4.31 1.34
C ALA A 35 5.40 4.20 1.84
N VAL A 36 5.04 3.03 2.39
CA VAL A 36 3.68 2.75 2.89
C VAL A 36 3.71 2.66 4.40
N ALA A 37 3.22 3.70 5.08
CA ALA A 37 2.98 3.71 6.52
C ALA A 37 1.51 4.04 6.78
N MET A 38 0.76 3.08 7.33
CA MET A 38 -0.69 3.22 7.50
C MET A 38 -1.07 4.36 8.45
N ALA A 39 -0.25 4.62 9.48
CA ALA A 39 -0.45 5.75 10.39
C ALA A 39 -0.26 7.10 9.67
N GLU A 40 0.70 7.18 8.74
CA GLU A 40 1.00 8.43 8.04
C GLU A 40 0.03 8.70 6.91
N PHE A 41 -0.44 7.66 6.20
CA PHE A 41 -1.38 7.77 5.06
C PHE A 41 -2.58 8.67 5.34
N PHE A 42 -3.13 8.59 6.56
CA PHE A 42 -4.30 9.35 6.99
C PHE A 42 -3.96 10.51 7.92
N SER A 43 -2.68 10.74 8.19
CA SER A 43 -2.23 11.85 9.03
C SER A 43 -2.23 13.14 8.20
N PRO A 44 -2.91 14.21 8.69
CA PRO A 44 -2.75 15.54 8.13
C PRO A 44 -1.37 16.05 8.57
N SER A 45 -0.30 15.70 7.84
CA SER A 45 1.04 16.22 8.14
C SER A 45 1.27 17.55 7.43
N PRO A 46 1.42 18.68 8.16
CA PRO A 46 1.78 19.96 7.58
C PRO A 46 3.28 20.10 7.24
N PHE A 47 4.09 19.06 7.46
CA PHE A 47 5.57 19.12 7.37
C PHE A 47 6.21 18.11 6.44
N ARG A 48 5.45 17.24 5.77
CA ARG A 48 6.03 16.37 4.74
C ARG A 48 6.21 17.24 3.49
N ASN A 49 7.44 17.34 2.98
CA ASN A 49 7.85 18.05 1.76
C ASN A 49 7.22 17.44 0.49
N SER A 50 5.93 17.16 0.51
CA SER A 50 5.18 16.72 -0.64
C SER A 50 4.95 17.95 -1.48
N TYR A 51 5.46 17.97 -2.70
CA TYR A 51 5.32 19.07 -3.66
C TYR A 51 3.84 19.48 -3.90
N SER A 52 2.88 18.63 -3.49
CA SER A 52 1.43 18.81 -3.64
C SER A 52 0.69 19.34 -2.39
N GLY A 53 1.31 19.30 -1.19
CA GLY A 53 0.65 19.60 0.09
C GLY A 53 -0.51 18.67 0.48
N SER A 54 -0.74 17.58 -0.26
CA SER A 54 -1.87 16.65 -0.02
C SER A 54 -1.50 15.53 0.97
N PRO A 55 -2.48 14.97 1.70
CA PRO A 55 -2.25 13.79 2.53
C PRO A 55 -1.73 12.60 1.69
N PRO A 56 -0.84 11.74 2.22
CA PRO A 56 -0.24 10.66 1.43
C PRO A 56 -1.27 9.69 0.82
N VAL A 57 -2.41 9.46 1.47
CA VAL A 57 -3.46 8.60 0.89
C VAL A 57 -4.09 9.22 -0.37
N ILE A 58 -4.17 10.55 -0.46
CA ILE A 58 -4.66 11.24 -1.66
C ILE A 58 -3.63 11.07 -2.79
N GLU A 59 -2.34 11.20 -2.47
CA GLU A 59 -1.26 10.93 -3.43
C GLU A 59 -1.25 9.48 -3.89
N ALA A 60 -1.50 8.53 -2.99
CA ALA A 60 -1.62 7.12 -3.35
C ALA A 60 -2.86 6.83 -4.21
N SER A 61 -3.96 7.53 -3.96
CA SER A 61 -5.16 7.46 -4.81
C SER A 61 -4.88 8.02 -6.21
N ALA A 62 -4.14 9.13 -6.30
CA ALA A 62 -3.71 9.68 -7.58
C ALA A 62 -2.73 8.75 -8.31
N ALA A 63 -1.82 8.09 -7.59
CA ALA A 63 -0.88 7.11 -8.15
C ALA A 63 -1.60 5.90 -8.76
N LEU A 64 -2.62 5.38 -8.08
CA LEU A 64 -3.51 4.35 -8.61
C LEU A 64 -4.17 4.82 -9.90
N TYR A 65 -4.71 6.05 -9.89
CA TYR A 65 -5.41 6.59 -11.05
C TYR A 65 -4.48 6.81 -12.25
N HIS A 66 -3.24 7.24 -11.99
CA HIS A 66 -2.19 7.31 -12.97
C HIS A 66 -1.88 5.92 -13.55
N LEU A 67 -1.73 4.88 -12.71
CA LEU A 67 -1.58 3.50 -13.20
C LEU A 67 -2.77 3.04 -14.05
N LEU A 68 -4.00 3.38 -13.66
CA LEU A 68 -5.18 3.10 -14.48
C LEU A 68 -5.07 3.76 -15.85
N SER A 69 -4.58 5.01 -15.93
CA SER A 69 -4.40 5.70 -17.22
C SER A 69 -3.43 4.99 -18.17
N ILE A 70 -2.44 4.27 -17.62
CA ILE A 70 -1.46 3.49 -18.38
C ILE A 70 -2.07 2.16 -18.85
N VAL A 71 -2.84 1.49 -17.97
CA VAL A 71 -3.38 0.14 -18.23
C VAL A 71 -4.66 0.21 -19.08
N ASP A 72 -5.55 1.16 -18.82
CA ASP A 72 -6.81 1.40 -19.55
C ASP A 72 -7.13 2.91 -19.60
N SER A 73 -6.58 3.56 -20.62
CA SER A 73 -6.77 4.99 -20.86
C SER A 73 -8.21 5.37 -21.22
N SER A 74 -9.00 4.43 -21.76
CA SER A 74 -10.40 4.66 -22.11
C SER A 74 -11.26 4.75 -20.85
N LEU A 75 -11.11 3.79 -19.93
CA LEU A 75 -11.81 3.81 -18.66
C LEU A 75 -11.39 5.01 -17.80
N HIS A 76 -10.08 5.28 -17.72
CA HIS A 76 -9.56 6.46 -17.02
C HIS A 76 -10.20 7.76 -17.57
N SER A 77 -10.17 7.97 -18.88
CA SER A 77 -10.75 9.18 -19.51
C SER A 77 -12.23 9.32 -19.20
N HIS A 78 -12.98 8.21 -19.24
CA HIS A 78 -14.40 8.21 -18.93
C HIS A 78 -14.68 8.60 -17.47
N LEU A 79 -13.90 8.07 -16.51
CA LEU A 79 -14.03 8.44 -15.10
C LEU A 79 -13.68 9.92 -14.87
N VAL A 80 -12.66 10.44 -15.56
CA VAL A 80 -12.30 11.88 -15.52
C VAL A 80 -13.41 12.75 -16.09
N GLU A 81 -14.01 12.39 -17.22
CA GLU A 81 -15.14 13.13 -17.83
C GLU A 81 -16.36 13.18 -16.90
N LEU A 82 -16.61 12.11 -16.15
CA LEU A 82 -17.66 12.05 -15.14
C LEU A 82 -17.32 12.82 -13.85
N GLY A 83 -16.10 13.34 -13.72
CA GLY A 83 -15.64 14.02 -12.50
C GLY A 83 -15.43 13.07 -11.32
N VAL A 84 -15.20 11.77 -11.58
CA VAL A 84 -14.93 10.78 -10.54
C VAL A 84 -13.49 10.93 -10.08
N GLU A 85 -13.32 11.38 -8.85
CA GLU A 85 -12.00 11.46 -8.23
C GLU A 85 -11.60 10.09 -7.63
N PRO A 86 -10.31 9.69 -7.73
CA PRO A 86 -9.91 8.34 -7.33
C PRO A 86 -10.10 8.05 -5.84
N GLN A 87 -10.04 9.07 -4.98
CA GLN A 87 -10.27 8.92 -3.55
C GLN A 87 -11.68 8.40 -3.21
N TYR A 88 -12.68 8.57 -4.10
CA TYR A 88 -14.06 8.12 -3.85
C TYR A 88 -14.15 6.61 -3.66
N PHE A 89 -13.29 5.84 -4.33
CA PHE A 89 -13.21 4.39 -4.16
C PHE A 89 -11.93 3.98 -3.40
N ALA A 90 -10.79 4.62 -3.70
CA ALA A 90 -9.49 4.18 -3.20
C ALA A 90 -9.35 4.31 -1.68
N LEU A 91 -9.95 5.33 -1.06
CA LEU A 91 -9.88 5.51 0.41
C LEU A 91 -10.41 4.28 1.15
N ARG A 92 -11.49 3.69 0.66
CA ARG A 92 -12.11 2.52 1.30
C ARG A 92 -11.18 1.30 1.24
N TRP A 93 -10.48 1.13 0.12
CA TRP A 93 -9.54 0.04 -0.09
C TRP A 93 -8.27 0.22 0.74
N LEU A 94 -7.66 1.40 0.64
CA LEU A 94 -6.39 1.68 1.30
C LEU A 94 -6.53 1.70 2.82
N ARG A 95 -7.62 2.27 3.38
CA ARG A 95 -7.79 2.46 4.83
C ARG A 95 -7.68 1.18 5.66
N VAL A 96 -8.14 0.06 5.11
CA VAL A 96 -8.12 -1.24 5.77
C VAL A 96 -7.44 -2.29 4.90
N LEU A 97 -6.57 -1.84 3.99
CA LEU A 97 -5.76 -2.67 3.10
C LEU A 97 -6.56 -3.83 2.47
N PHE A 98 -7.66 -3.47 1.81
CA PHE A 98 -8.62 -4.38 1.13
C PHE A 98 -9.44 -5.29 2.06
N GLY A 99 -9.32 -5.17 3.39
CA GLY A 99 -9.98 -6.06 4.35
C GLY A 99 -11.52 -6.01 4.40
N ARG A 100 -12.16 -5.17 3.57
CA ARG A 100 -13.62 -5.12 3.41
C ARG A 100 -14.12 -5.71 2.09
N GLU A 101 -13.21 -6.19 1.26
CA GLU A 101 -13.46 -6.62 -0.13
C GLU A 101 -13.39 -8.11 -0.32
N PHE A 102 -12.68 -8.78 0.59
CA PHE A 102 -12.39 -10.19 0.53
C PHE A 102 -12.76 -10.83 1.86
N CYS A 103 -13.15 -12.11 1.81
CA CYS A 103 -13.23 -12.94 3.00
C CYS A 103 -11.82 -13.12 3.59
N LEU A 104 -11.74 -13.48 4.88
CA LEU A 104 -10.48 -13.55 5.58
C LEU A 104 -9.45 -14.46 4.88
N GLU A 105 -9.88 -15.62 4.36
CA GLU A 105 -8.99 -16.57 3.68
C GLU A 105 -8.30 -15.95 2.46
N ASP A 106 -9.06 -15.31 1.57
CA ASP A 106 -8.52 -14.63 0.38
C ASP A 106 -7.71 -13.37 0.76
N LEU A 107 -8.15 -12.65 1.78
CA LEU A 107 -7.47 -11.46 2.29
C LEU A 107 -6.06 -11.82 2.79
N LEU A 108 -5.91 -12.93 3.50
CA LEU A 108 -4.61 -13.38 4.01
C LEU A 108 -3.63 -13.67 2.86
N VAL A 109 -4.09 -14.26 1.76
CA VAL A 109 -3.24 -14.47 0.56
C VAL A 109 -2.77 -13.14 -0.03
N ILE A 110 -3.67 -12.16 -0.12
CA ILE A 110 -3.32 -10.81 -0.61
C ILE A 110 -2.31 -10.15 0.34
N TRP A 111 -2.51 -10.27 1.65
CA TRP A 111 -1.62 -9.70 2.66
C TRP A 111 -0.24 -10.36 2.66
N ASP A 112 -0.16 -11.68 2.47
CA ASP A 112 1.12 -12.38 2.31
C ASP A 112 1.92 -11.79 1.14
N GLU A 113 1.29 -11.56 0.00
CA GLU A 113 1.93 -10.93 -1.17
C GLU A 113 2.34 -9.46 -0.91
N ILE A 114 1.51 -8.68 -0.19
CA ILE A 114 1.85 -7.30 0.17
C ILE A 114 3.07 -7.28 1.11
N PHE A 115 3.07 -8.13 2.13
CA PHE A 115 4.11 -8.10 3.18
C PHE A 115 5.41 -8.77 2.75
N ALA A 116 5.37 -9.73 1.83
CA ALA A 116 6.57 -10.31 1.20
C ALA A 116 7.37 -9.28 0.39
N ARG A 117 6.74 -8.19 -0.05
CA ARG A 117 7.40 -7.13 -0.82
C ARG A 117 8.06 -6.10 0.08
N GLU A 118 9.24 -5.64 -0.36
CA GLU A 118 9.98 -4.58 0.32
C GLU A 118 9.19 -3.27 0.31
N ASN A 119 9.21 -2.58 1.45
CA ASN A 119 8.57 -1.27 1.59
C ASN A 119 9.54 -0.10 1.40
N THR A 120 10.82 -0.38 1.24
CA THR A 120 11.88 0.62 1.12
C THR A 120 11.70 1.42 -0.18
N THR A 121 11.85 2.74 -0.10
CA THR A 121 11.98 3.57 -1.30
C THR A 121 13.41 3.42 -1.84
N SER A 122 13.56 3.26 -3.14
CA SER A 122 14.90 3.33 -3.73
C SER A 122 15.43 4.76 -3.55
N ASN A 123 16.51 4.95 -2.79
CA ASN A 123 17.19 6.25 -2.64
C ASN A 123 17.74 6.69 -4.01
N LYS A 124 16.91 7.26 -4.90
CA LYS A 124 17.38 7.98 -6.08
C LYS A 124 17.64 9.42 -5.66
N ALA A 125 18.92 9.70 -5.40
CA ALA A 125 19.41 11.07 -5.41
C ALA A 125 19.17 11.66 -6.81
N ILE A 126 18.32 12.69 -6.83
CA ILE A 126 18.15 13.77 -7.81
C ILE A 126 18.80 13.52 -9.19
N ASP A 127 17.97 13.23 -10.18
CA ASP A 127 18.08 13.94 -11.47
C ASP A 127 16.68 14.04 -12.10
N GLY A 128 16.39 15.23 -12.60
CA GLY A 128 15.03 15.68 -12.89
C GLY A 128 14.34 14.96 -14.04
N ASP A 129 13.07 14.65 -13.81
CA ASP A 129 12.00 15.08 -14.72
C ASP A 129 10.70 15.22 -13.93
N ALA A 130 9.93 16.25 -14.23
CA ALA A 130 8.69 16.61 -13.53
C ALA A 130 7.50 15.74 -13.97
N GLU A 131 7.72 14.43 -14.18
CA GLU A 131 6.62 13.47 -14.17
C GLU A 131 6.27 13.16 -12.73
N SER A 132 4.98 13.09 -12.43
CA SER A 132 4.40 12.99 -11.10
C SER A 132 5.01 11.82 -10.31
N ASN A 133 6.11 12.07 -9.60
CA ASN A 133 6.82 11.01 -8.91
C ASN A 133 6.04 10.67 -7.63
N PHE A 134 5.17 9.66 -7.74
CA PHE A 134 4.37 9.18 -6.63
C PHE A 134 5.24 8.34 -5.71
N GLY A 135 5.59 8.85 -4.52
CA GLY A 135 6.45 8.13 -3.57
C GLY A 135 5.97 6.71 -3.21
N VAL A 136 4.65 6.46 -3.27
CA VAL A 136 4.09 5.11 -3.06
C VAL A 136 4.50 4.12 -4.15
N LEU A 137 4.73 4.56 -5.39
CA LEU A 137 5.15 3.70 -6.50
C LEU A 137 6.66 3.40 -6.46
N GLU A 138 7.42 4.12 -5.63
CA GLU A 138 8.87 3.90 -5.48
C GLU A 138 9.23 2.67 -4.63
N SER A 139 8.27 2.10 -3.90
CA SER A 139 8.46 0.82 -3.21
C SER A 139 7.73 -0.32 -3.94
N PRO A 140 8.34 -1.53 -4.01
CA PRO A 140 7.67 -2.71 -4.57
C PRO A 140 6.33 -3.03 -3.90
N ARG A 141 6.22 -2.79 -2.59
CA ARG A 141 4.99 -2.96 -1.83
C ARG A 141 3.90 -1.97 -2.26
N GLY A 142 4.22 -0.67 -2.30
CA GLY A 142 3.23 0.35 -2.67
C GLY A 142 2.80 0.24 -4.14
N ALA A 143 3.74 -0.06 -5.05
CA ALA A 143 3.42 -0.36 -6.43
C ALA A 143 2.45 -1.54 -6.58
N PHE A 144 2.66 -2.62 -5.80
CA PHE A 144 1.73 -3.75 -5.79
C PHE A 144 0.36 -3.39 -5.26
N ILE A 145 0.27 -2.63 -4.16
CA ILE A 145 -1.01 -2.16 -3.61
C ILE A 145 -1.80 -1.37 -4.66
N CYS A 146 -1.15 -0.43 -5.35
CA CYS A 146 -1.79 0.36 -6.40
C CYS A 146 -2.19 -0.52 -7.60
N ALA A 147 -1.33 -1.42 -8.06
CA ALA A 147 -1.63 -2.32 -9.17
C ALA A 147 -2.80 -3.28 -8.86
N PHE A 148 -2.83 -3.83 -7.64
CA PHE A 148 -3.92 -4.68 -7.17
C PHE A 148 -5.24 -3.89 -7.14
N ALA A 149 -5.22 -2.65 -6.64
CA ALA A 149 -6.39 -1.79 -6.65
C ALA A 149 -6.88 -1.44 -8.07
N VAL A 150 -5.97 -1.21 -9.03
CA VAL A 150 -6.33 -1.07 -10.45
C VAL A 150 -6.98 -2.35 -10.98
N SER A 151 -6.45 -3.53 -10.64
CA SER A 151 -7.04 -4.80 -11.07
C SER A 151 -8.47 -5.00 -10.56
N MET A 152 -8.79 -4.46 -9.37
CA MET A 152 -10.16 -4.50 -8.84
C MET A 152 -11.15 -3.62 -9.63
N ILE A 153 -10.68 -2.55 -10.28
CA ILE A 153 -11.53 -1.69 -11.13
C ILE A 153 -11.83 -2.35 -12.47
N LEU A 154 -10.89 -3.15 -12.97
CA LEU A 154 -10.96 -3.75 -14.31
C LEU A 154 -11.74 -5.08 -14.35
N ASN A 155 -12.20 -5.57 -13.20
CA ASN A 155 -12.96 -6.83 -13.06
C ASN A 155 -14.48 -6.64 -13.10
#